data_AF-A0A3M1SCH0-F1
#
_entry.id   AF-A0A3M1SCH0-F1
#
_cell.length_a   1.000
_cell.length_b   1.000
_cell.length_c   1.000
_cell.angle_alpha   90.00
_cell.angle_beta   90.00
_cell.angle_gamma   90.00
#
_symmetry.space_group_name_H-M   'P 1'
#
loop_
_entity.id
_entity.type
_entity.pdbx_description
1 polymer ?
#
loop_
_entity_poly.entity_id
_entity_poly.type
_entity_poly.pdbx_seq_one_letter_code
_entity_poly.pdbx_strand_id
1 'polypeptide(L)'
;MRRITAIIVLIISITMPVNVYAGPEGKKSTGSVRVEGLHLMGRDEFLYLMGIDEVGVSPDIVTEGIKRVFKKGLFDDIVVYREDGDLIIRVKERRFIGSIDVTGNDSFSDKEIINTLPFKERDVLRYEMVGRARDAVIDYYRLRGYPEAQVLIDVSERPNSPYVDLSINISEGRPEVIESIVIEGYPQWIKADIGFSVGDVYDQRVIQEELKRLQEHFRAKGYEFASVGPYTYEQGALTISIKTGKRLIVRFTGNDMISDDDLSDIVDFSQYRGVDEEAVDENASKILKEYHKRGFPKAQVAPVITETGDTKEVDFFIHEGDRYRVGKVDIGVTTQTIGGELLERLKGIMKNREGEPFNPDNTVSDEERLKDFLSALGYRDVRVVERELSYNEQDKEVSLKLKIDPGEVYTIGELRLVGNSVIGDEELKKILSLSPNAPFNPADLYEARRRVINRYREKGYLDARLRIKTGEEGKVVNVTINVDEGEPSYIGKTIIRGNLDTNSRVILRELNYKEGDRADYRLFPSLSKRLYQTGLFERVNIRLGDNSGGKRDVIIDLKERKPGIFEFGFGYGEYEKMRGFVSLSYRNLWGMNRR
;
A
#
# COMPACT_ATOMS: atom_id res chain seq x y z
N MET A 1 -25.53 -38.67 9.10
CA MET A 1 -25.69 -38.93 7.65
C MET A 1 -26.39 -37.75 7.01
N ARG A 2 -25.63 -36.75 6.53
CA ARG A 2 -26.14 -35.56 5.83
C ARG A 2 -25.52 -35.55 4.44
N ARG A 3 -26.37 -35.64 3.40
CA ARG A 3 -25.96 -35.54 2.00
C ARG A 3 -25.64 -34.09 1.69
N ILE A 4 -24.39 -33.82 1.34
CA ILE A 4 -23.91 -32.53 0.86
C ILE A 4 -24.28 -32.45 -0.62
N THR A 5 -25.23 -31.59 -0.97
CA THR A 5 -25.58 -31.31 -2.36
C THR A 5 -24.62 -30.24 -2.88
N ALA A 6 -23.54 -30.67 -3.51
CA ALA A 6 -22.62 -29.79 -4.23
C ALA A 6 -23.29 -29.32 -5.53
N ILE A 7 -23.61 -28.03 -5.62
CA ILE A 7 -24.00 -27.40 -6.89
C ILE A 7 -22.71 -27.14 -7.67
N ILE A 8 -22.43 -28.02 -8.62
CA ILE A 8 -21.36 -27.87 -9.61
C ILE A 8 -21.81 -26.80 -10.60
N VAL A 9 -21.19 -25.62 -10.54
CA VAL A 9 -21.24 -24.65 -11.64
C VAL A 9 -20.41 -25.24 -12.78
N LEU A 10 -21.09 -25.84 -13.74
CA LEU A 10 -20.50 -26.35 -14.97
C LEU A 10 -20.11 -25.15 -15.83
N ILE A 11 -18.86 -24.69 -15.73
CA ILE A 11 -18.24 -23.91 -16.78
C ILE A 11 -18.12 -24.86 -17.96
N ILE A 12 -19.10 -24.84 -18.86
CA ILE A 12 -19.00 -25.54 -20.14
C ILE A 12 -17.98 -24.75 -20.96
N SER A 13 -16.70 -25.03 -20.74
CA SER A 13 -15.69 -24.82 -21.77
C SER A 13 -16.02 -25.81 -22.88
N ILE A 14 -16.86 -25.39 -23.84
CA ILE A 14 -16.96 -26.11 -25.10
C ILE A 14 -15.60 -25.92 -25.77
N THR A 15 -14.67 -26.83 -25.51
CA THR A 15 -13.47 -27.02 -26.32
C THR A 15 -13.93 -27.61 -27.65
N MET A 16 -14.48 -26.76 -28.52
CA MET A 16 -14.54 -27.12 -29.93
C MET A 16 -13.10 -27.16 -30.46
N PRO A 17 -12.67 -28.25 -31.11
CA PRO A 17 -11.40 -28.25 -31.78
C PRO A 17 -11.41 -27.15 -32.85
N VAL A 18 -10.48 -26.21 -32.75
CA VAL A 18 -10.22 -25.23 -33.81
C VAL A 18 -9.58 -25.99 -34.97
N ASN A 19 -10.39 -26.61 -35.82
CA ASN A 19 -9.93 -27.15 -37.09
C ASN A 19 -9.76 -25.97 -38.07
N VAL A 20 -8.56 -25.39 -38.08
CA VAL A 20 -8.14 -24.48 -39.15
C VAL A 20 -7.85 -25.35 -40.39
N TYR A 21 -8.80 -25.42 -41.32
CA TYR A 21 -8.52 -25.96 -42.65
C TYR A 21 -7.62 -24.96 -43.39
N ALA A 22 -6.36 -25.34 -43.63
CA ALA A 22 -5.47 -24.64 -44.54
C ALA A 22 -5.89 -24.94 -45.99
N GLY A 23 -6.58 -23.98 -46.62
CA GLY A 23 -6.79 -23.96 -48.07
C GLY A 23 -5.58 -23.37 -48.81
N PRO A 24 -5.38 -23.69 -50.10
CA PRO A 24 -4.18 -23.34 -50.83
C PRO A 24 -4.04 -21.83 -51.04
N GLU A 25 -2.78 -21.36 -51.05
CA GLU A 25 -2.39 -19.97 -51.29
C GLU A 25 -2.99 -19.43 -52.60
N GLY A 26 -3.83 -18.42 -52.47
CA GLY A 26 -4.38 -17.67 -53.59
C GLY A 26 -5.16 -16.47 -53.08
N LYS A 27 -4.66 -15.26 -53.35
CA LYS A 27 -5.37 -13.99 -53.13
C LYS A 27 -6.81 -14.08 -53.65
N LYS A 28 -7.79 -14.14 -52.72
CA LYS A 28 -9.17 -13.70 -52.93
C LYS A 28 -9.66 -12.96 -51.68
N SER A 29 -9.57 -11.63 -51.76
CA SER A 29 -10.56 -10.71 -51.17
C SER A 29 -11.89 -11.00 -51.87
N THR A 30 -13.04 -11.15 -51.20
CA THR A 30 -13.78 -10.10 -50.50
C THR A 30 -14.79 -10.76 -49.56
N GLY A 31 -14.57 -10.70 -48.25
CA GLY A 31 -15.59 -10.98 -47.24
C GLY A 31 -15.80 -9.73 -46.42
N SER A 32 -17.05 -9.33 -46.20
CA SER A 32 -17.39 -8.19 -45.35
C SER A 32 -17.12 -8.53 -43.87
N VAL A 33 -16.78 -7.51 -43.07
CA VAL A 33 -16.61 -7.67 -41.61
C VAL A 33 -17.87 -7.19 -40.90
N ARG A 34 -18.58 -8.14 -40.28
CA ARG A 34 -19.79 -7.89 -39.50
C ARG A 34 -19.49 -7.98 -38.02
N VAL A 35 -19.85 -6.94 -37.27
CA VAL A 35 -19.70 -6.90 -35.81
C VAL A 35 -21.08 -6.77 -35.18
N GLU A 36 -21.40 -7.70 -34.28
CA GLU A 36 -22.70 -7.80 -33.60
C GLU A 36 -22.51 -7.68 -32.08
N GLY A 37 -23.42 -6.98 -31.40
CA GLY A 37 -23.41 -6.85 -29.92
C GLY A 37 -22.61 -5.66 -29.38
N LEU A 38 -22.11 -4.77 -30.26
CA LEU A 38 -21.53 -3.49 -29.84
C LEU A 38 -22.62 -2.50 -29.45
N HIS A 39 -22.52 -1.91 -28.26
CA HIS A 39 -23.39 -0.85 -27.79
C HIS A 39 -22.60 0.38 -27.33
N LEU A 40 -21.46 0.17 -26.67
CA LEU A 40 -20.64 1.21 -26.05
C LEU A 40 -19.47 1.64 -26.92
N MET A 41 -18.79 0.66 -27.50
CA MET A 41 -17.65 0.92 -28.36
C MET A 41 -18.14 1.13 -29.79
N GLY A 42 -17.70 2.22 -30.42
CA GLY A 42 -17.95 2.44 -31.83
C GLY A 42 -17.26 1.38 -32.70
N ARG A 43 -17.92 0.95 -33.78
CA ARG A 43 -17.40 -0.06 -34.72
C ARG A 43 -15.97 0.26 -35.18
N ASP A 44 -15.69 1.51 -35.52
CA ASP A 44 -14.36 1.92 -36.02
C ASP A 44 -13.27 1.79 -34.94
N GLU A 45 -13.60 2.11 -33.68
CA GLU A 45 -12.67 1.92 -32.56
C GLU A 45 -12.42 0.43 -32.31
N PHE A 46 -13.47 -0.40 -32.39
CA PHE A 46 -13.36 -1.84 -32.25
C PHE A 46 -12.45 -2.44 -33.33
N LEU A 47 -12.70 -2.11 -34.60
CA LEU A 47 -11.90 -2.58 -35.73
C LEU A 47 -10.45 -2.06 -35.65
N TYR A 48 -10.25 -0.81 -35.24
CA TYR A 48 -8.92 -0.26 -34.98
C TYR A 48 -8.16 -1.09 -33.94
N LEU A 49 -8.77 -1.43 -32.80
CA LEU A 49 -8.11 -2.25 -31.77
C LEU A 49 -7.88 -3.69 -32.23
N MET A 50 -8.82 -4.25 -33.01
CA MET A 50 -8.67 -5.56 -33.62
C MET A 50 -7.53 -5.60 -34.65
N GLY A 51 -7.11 -4.45 -35.20
CA GLY A 51 -6.12 -4.38 -36.28
C GLY A 51 -6.64 -4.98 -37.59
N ILE A 52 -7.95 -4.95 -37.80
CA ILE A 52 -8.60 -5.47 -39.00
C ILE A 52 -8.85 -4.31 -39.95
N ASP A 53 -8.14 -4.33 -41.07
CA ASP A 53 -8.32 -3.43 -42.21
C ASP A 53 -8.98 -4.25 -43.34
N GLU A 54 -9.83 -3.65 -44.19
CA GLU A 54 -10.72 -4.34 -45.16
C GLU A 54 -10.01 -5.24 -46.22
N VAL A 55 -8.68 -5.39 -46.16
CA VAL A 55 -7.83 -5.97 -47.22
C VAL A 55 -7.28 -7.36 -46.88
N GLY A 56 -7.42 -7.84 -45.64
CA GLY A 56 -7.06 -9.22 -45.30
C GLY A 56 -6.88 -9.45 -43.80
N VAL A 57 -7.34 -10.61 -43.31
CA VAL A 57 -7.35 -10.95 -41.87
C VAL A 57 -6.68 -12.29 -41.64
N SER A 58 -5.48 -12.28 -41.03
CA SER A 58 -4.79 -13.50 -40.58
C SER A 58 -5.22 -13.88 -39.15
N PRO A 59 -5.15 -15.17 -38.77
CA PRO A 59 -5.48 -15.62 -37.42
C PRO A 59 -4.66 -14.91 -36.31
N ASP A 60 -3.39 -14.58 -36.58
CA ASP A 60 -2.52 -13.91 -35.61
C ASP A 60 -2.97 -12.47 -35.34
N ILE A 61 -3.39 -11.75 -36.39
CA ILE A 61 -3.94 -10.40 -36.27
C ILE A 61 -5.21 -10.43 -35.41
N VAL A 62 -6.12 -11.39 -35.67
CA VAL A 62 -7.33 -11.56 -34.87
C VAL A 62 -7.00 -11.84 -33.41
N THR A 63 -6.06 -12.74 -33.14
CA THR A 63 -5.70 -13.13 -31.78
C THR A 63 -5.13 -11.96 -30.98
N GLU A 64 -4.18 -11.21 -31.56
CA GLU A 64 -3.64 -10.01 -30.90
C GLU A 64 -4.69 -8.90 -30.77
N GLY A 65 -5.57 -8.75 -31.77
CA GLY A 65 -6.72 -7.87 -31.73
C GLY A 65 -7.65 -8.15 -30.55
N ILE A 66 -8.07 -9.42 -30.40
CA ILE A 66 -8.92 -9.88 -29.30
C ILE A 66 -8.27 -9.53 -27.95
N LYS A 67 -6.96 -9.76 -27.79
CA LYS A 67 -6.23 -9.39 -26.56
C LYS A 67 -6.33 -7.89 -26.26
N ARG A 68 -6.18 -7.02 -27.27
CA ARG A 68 -6.30 -5.55 -27.09
C ARG A 68 -7.72 -5.13 -26.73
N VAL A 69 -8.70 -5.71 -27.39
CA VAL A 69 -10.12 -5.44 -27.13
C VAL A 69 -10.51 -5.91 -25.72
N PHE A 70 -10.07 -7.09 -25.27
CA PHE A 70 -10.26 -7.50 -23.87
C PHE A 70 -9.53 -6.57 -22.90
N LYS A 71 -8.32 -6.10 -23.24
CA LYS A 71 -7.59 -5.10 -22.45
C LYS A 71 -8.36 -3.78 -22.29
N LYS A 72 -9.26 -3.41 -23.23
CA LYS A 72 -10.20 -2.27 -23.05
C LYS A 72 -11.04 -2.43 -21.78
N GLY A 73 -11.38 -3.67 -21.42
CA GLY A 73 -12.13 -4.01 -20.22
C GLY A 73 -13.64 -3.80 -20.33
N LEU A 74 -14.16 -3.65 -21.56
CA LEU A 74 -15.59 -3.46 -21.85
C LEU A 74 -16.31 -4.76 -22.22
N PHE A 75 -15.63 -5.90 -22.35
CA PHE A 75 -16.20 -7.13 -22.89
C PHE A 75 -16.09 -8.29 -21.90
N ASP A 76 -17.15 -9.07 -21.81
CA ASP A 76 -17.18 -10.36 -21.12
C ASP A 76 -16.82 -11.51 -22.05
N ASP A 77 -17.24 -11.43 -23.32
CA ASP A 77 -16.98 -12.46 -24.31
C ASP A 77 -16.83 -11.87 -25.72
N ILE A 78 -15.98 -12.50 -26.54
CA ILE A 78 -15.71 -12.15 -27.93
C ILE A 78 -15.55 -13.44 -28.72
N VAL A 79 -16.46 -13.69 -29.65
CA VAL A 79 -16.45 -14.87 -30.51
C VAL A 79 -16.23 -14.42 -31.95
N VAL A 80 -15.20 -14.97 -32.59
CA VAL A 80 -14.85 -14.68 -33.98
C VAL A 80 -14.90 -15.95 -34.80
N TYR A 81 -15.65 -15.93 -35.90
CA TYR A 81 -15.77 -17.05 -36.83
C TYR A 81 -15.99 -16.54 -38.26
N ARG A 82 -15.85 -17.44 -39.23
CA ARG A 82 -16.12 -17.16 -40.65
C ARG A 82 -17.37 -17.91 -41.09
N GLU A 83 -18.23 -17.24 -41.83
CA GLU A 83 -19.46 -17.80 -42.40
C GLU A 83 -19.61 -17.23 -43.82
N ASP A 84 -19.77 -18.09 -44.83
CA ASP A 84 -19.90 -17.73 -46.25
C ASP A 84 -18.82 -16.78 -46.81
N GLY A 85 -17.62 -16.80 -46.22
CA GLY A 85 -16.50 -15.92 -46.59
C GLY A 85 -16.45 -14.60 -45.82
N ASP A 86 -17.52 -14.21 -45.14
CA ASP A 86 -17.58 -13.06 -44.23
C ASP A 86 -16.92 -13.38 -42.87
N LEU A 87 -16.34 -12.35 -42.24
CA LEU A 87 -15.83 -12.45 -40.87
C LEU A 87 -16.88 -11.91 -39.91
N ILE A 88 -17.41 -12.78 -39.05
CA ILE A 88 -18.42 -12.41 -38.06
C ILE A 88 -17.78 -12.36 -36.69
N ILE A 89 -17.98 -11.21 -36.02
CA ILE A 89 -17.48 -10.95 -34.67
C ILE A 89 -18.67 -10.66 -33.77
N ARG A 90 -18.99 -11.59 -32.86
CA ARG A 90 -20.01 -11.41 -31.83
C ARG A 90 -19.36 -11.02 -30.53
N VAL A 91 -19.84 -9.95 -29.90
CA VAL A 91 -19.31 -9.48 -28.62
C VAL A 91 -20.41 -9.41 -27.58
N LYS A 92 -20.04 -9.68 -26.33
CA LYS A 92 -20.86 -9.43 -25.15
C LYS A 92 -20.20 -8.36 -24.32
N GLU A 93 -20.74 -7.14 -24.34
CA GLU A 93 -20.25 -6.04 -23.52
C GLU A 93 -20.62 -6.22 -22.05
N ARG A 94 -19.73 -5.74 -21.17
CA ARG A 94 -19.93 -5.70 -19.73
C ARG A 94 -21.01 -4.71 -19.36
N ARG A 95 -21.80 -5.07 -18.35
CA ARG A 95 -22.71 -4.15 -17.68
C ARG A 95 -22.00 -3.49 -16.51
N PHE A 96 -22.32 -2.23 -16.28
CA PHE A 96 -21.81 -1.43 -15.17
C PHE A 96 -22.97 -1.01 -14.27
N ILE A 97 -22.72 -0.77 -13.00
CA ILE A 97 -23.76 -0.32 -12.07
C ILE A 97 -24.03 1.16 -12.31
N GLY A 98 -25.29 1.52 -12.55
CA GLY A 98 -25.78 2.87 -12.83
C GLY A 98 -26.12 3.60 -11.55
N SER A 99 -27.37 3.47 -11.09
CA SER A 99 -27.81 3.88 -9.75
C SER A 99 -27.99 2.69 -8.84
N ILE A 100 -27.91 2.96 -7.54
CA ILE A 100 -28.29 2.03 -6.47
C ILE A 100 -29.34 2.73 -5.63
N ASP A 101 -30.57 2.25 -5.72
CA ASP A 101 -31.72 2.81 -5.02
C ASP A 101 -32.09 1.86 -3.88
N VAL A 102 -32.26 2.39 -2.66
CA VAL A 102 -32.58 1.60 -1.45
C VAL A 102 -33.95 2.00 -0.95
N THR A 103 -34.78 1.02 -0.59
CA THR A 103 -36.10 1.26 0.01
C THR A 103 -36.37 0.29 1.15
N GLY A 104 -37.26 0.69 2.07
CA GLY A 104 -37.65 -0.13 3.24
C GLY A 104 -36.62 -0.15 4.38
N ASN A 105 -35.64 0.74 4.33
CA ASN A 105 -34.62 0.99 5.35
C ASN A 105 -35.01 2.15 6.27
N ASP A 106 -36.06 1.99 7.06
CA ASP A 106 -36.55 3.03 7.96
C ASP A 106 -35.60 3.28 9.16
N SER A 107 -34.84 2.27 9.56
CA SER A 107 -33.94 2.33 10.71
C SER A 107 -32.53 2.84 10.38
N PHE A 108 -32.12 2.80 9.11
CA PHE A 108 -30.77 3.18 8.67
C PHE A 108 -30.77 3.99 7.39
N SER A 109 -29.81 4.91 7.25
CA SER A 109 -29.74 5.75 6.04
C SER A 109 -29.35 4.96 4.79
N ASP A 110 -29.82 5.38 3.61
CA ASP A 110 -29.44 4.77 2.32
C ASP A 110 -27.92 4.69 2.17
N LYS A 111 -27.22 5.73 2.62
CA LYS A 111 -25.76 5.80 2.60
C LYS A 111 -25.11 4.70 3.44
N GLU A 112 -25.66 4.40 4.61
CA GLU A 112 -25.15 3.30 5.44
C GLU A 112 -25.32 1.97 4.72
N ILE A 113 -26.51 1.71 4.15
CA ILE A 113 -26.79 0.48 3.39
C ILE A 113 -25.86 0.37 2.18
N ILE A 114 -25.74 1.42 1.37
CA ILE A 114 -24.87 1.45 0.19
C ILE A 114 -23.40 1.20 0.57
N ASN A 115 -22.94 1.68 1.73
CA ASN A 115 -21.58 1.46 2.19
C ASN A 115 -21.29 0.01 2.62
N THR A 116 -22.31 -0.82 2.85
CA THR A 116 -22.13 -2.26 3.11
C THR A 116 -21.87 -3.06 1.83
N LEU A 117 -22.25 -2.51 0.67
CA LEU A 117 -22.18 -3.22 -0.59
C LEU A 117 -20.73 -3.44 -1.02
N PRO A 118 -20.41 -4.60 -1.63
CA PRO A 118 -19.05 -4.92 -2.07
C PRO A 118 -18.68 -4.24 -3.40
N PHE A 119 -19.55 -3.38 -3.92
CA PHE A 119 -19.41 -2.63 -5.15
C PHE A 119 -20.03 -1.25 -4.98
N LYS A 120 -19.69 -0.34 -5.91
CA LYS A 120 -20.22 1.01 -5.98
C LYS A 120 -20.81 1.27 -7.36
N GLU A 121 -21.52 2.39 -7.49
CA GLU A 121 -21.86 2.93 -8.80
C GLU A 121 -20.62 2.98 -9.71
N ARG A 122 -20.82 2.69 -10.99
CA ARG A 122 -19.83 2.57 -12.06
C ARG A 122 -18.90 1.35 -11.99
N ASP A 123 -19.00 0.50 -10.96
CA ASP A 123 -18.29 -0.78 -10.97
C ASP A 123 -18.93 -1.74 -11.99
N VAL A 124 -18.16 -2.73 -12.45
CA VAL A 124 -18.67 -3.79 -13.33
C VAL A 124 -19.66 -4.64 -12.55
N LEU A 125 -20.87 -4.81 -13.10
CA LEU A 125 -21.87 -5.71 -12.52
C LEU A 125 -21.41 -7.15 -12.74
N ARG A 126 -21.23 -7.88 -11.63
CA ARG A 126 -21.12 -9.33 -11.63
C ARG A 126 -22.28 -9.90 -10.84
N TYR A 127 -23.09 -10.75 -11.46
CA TYR A 127 -24.29 -11.30 -10.84
C TYR A 127 -24.01 -12.04 -9.52
N GLU A 128 -22.85 -12.70 -9.41
CA GLU A 128 -22.37 -13.33 -8.17
C GLU A 128 -22.20 -12.36 -6.99
N MET A 129 -21.87 -11.09 -7.27
CA MET A 129 -21.67 -10.06 -6.26
C MET A 129 -23.00 -9.53 -5.73
N VAL A 130 -24.10 -9.66 -6.48
CA VAL A 130 -25.45 -9.27 -6.02
C VAL A 130 -25.87 -10.15 -4.83
N GLY A 131 -25.61 -11.45 -4.89
CA GLY A 131 -25.85 -12.36 -3.76
C GLY A 131 -25.04 -11.96 -2.52
N ARG A 132 -23.75 -11.65 -2.69
CA ARG A 132 -22.89 -11.17 -1.57
C ARG A 132 -23.36 -9.84 -1.01
N ALA A 133 -23.83 -8.93 -1.85
CA ALA A 133 -24.36 -7.64 -1.44
C ALA A 133 -25.62 -7.81 -0.58
N ARG A 134 -26.54 -8.68 -1.00
CA ARG A 134 -27.71 -9.06 -0.21
C ARG A 134 -27.30 -9.58 1.17
N ASP A 135 -26.39 -10.53 1.20
CA ASP A 135 -25.95 -11.15 2.46
C ASP A 135 -25.24 -10.13 3.36
N ALA A 136 -24.43 -9.23 2.81
CA ALA A 136 -23.79 -8.15 3.56
C ALA A 136 -24.79 -7.17 4.20
N VAL A 137 -25.86 -6.81 3.50
CA VAL A 137 -26.94 -5.99 4.06
C VAL A 137 -27.67 -6.76 5.16
N ILE A 138 -28.03 -8.03 4.94
CA ILE A 138 -28.66 -8.87 5.96
C ILE A 138 -27.79 -8.94 7.23
N ASP A 139 -26.49 -9.21 7.08
CA ASP A 139 -25.56 -9.31 8.20
C ASP A 139 -25.41 -7.96 8.92
N TYR A 140 -25.43 -6.83 8.19
CA TYR A 140 -25.44 -5.50 8.77
C TYR A 140 -26.66 -5.27 9.67
N TYR A 141 -27.87 -5.64 9.22
CA TYR A 141 -29.09 -5.56 10.02
C TYR A 141 -29.06 -6.48 11.24
N ARG A 142 -28.62 -7.73 11.05
CA ARG A 142 -28.49 -8.72 12.15
C ARG A 142 -27.57 -8.25 13.26
N LEU A 143 -26.42 -7.67 12.90
CA LEU A 143 -25.48 -7.11 13.87
C LEU A 143 -26.06 -5.92 14.64
N ARG A 144 -27.04 -5.23 14.06
CA ARG A 144 -27.75 -4.10 14.68
C ARG A 144 -29.10 -4.49 15.29
N GLY A 145 -29.32 -5.77 15.57
CA GLY A 145 -30.48 -6.26 16.31
C GLY A 145 -31.70 -6.60 15.46
N TYR A 146 -31.59 -6.71 14.14
CA TYR A 146 -32.70 -7.09 13.24
C TYR A 146 -32.46 -8.49 12.65
N PRO A 147 -32.69 -9.58 13.42
CA PRO A 147 -32.34 -10.95 13.00
C PRO A 147 -33.18 -11.45 11.82
N GLU A 148 -34.42 -10.95 11.70
CA GLU A 148 -35.42 -11.34 10.71
C GLU A 148 -35.33 -10.54 9.40
N ALA A 149 -34.35 -9.66 9.25
CA ALA A 149 -34.22 -8.79 8.08
C ALA A 149 -34.12 -9.60 6.78
N GLN A 150 -34.90 -9.17 5.78
CA GLN A 150 -34.92 -9.74 4.43
C GLN A 150 -34.56 -8.67 3.41
N VAL A 151 -33.79 -9.06 2.41
CA VAL A 151 -33.28 -8.16 1.37
C VAL A 151 -33.51 -8.79 0.01
N LEU A 152 -34.15 -8.04 -0.88
CA LEU A 152 -34.30 -8.36 -2.30
C LEU A 152 -33.53 -7.33 -3.12
N ILE A 153 -32.78 -7.77 -4.12
CA ILE A 153 -32.03 -6.88 -5.02
C ILE A 153 -32.45 -7.19 -6.44
N ASP A 154 -33.13 -6.24 -7.07
CA ASP A 154 -33.58 -6.31 -8.46
C ASP A 154 -32.59 -5.58 -9.37
N VAL A 155 -32.33 -6.16 -10.54
CA VAL A 155 -31.44 -5.59 -11.56
C VAL A 155 -32.27 -5.15 -12.76
N SER A 156 -32.25 -3.86 -13.05
CA SER A 156 -33.01 -3.25 -14.14
C SER A 156 -32.07 -2.82 -15.26
N GLU A 157 -32.31 -3.24 -16.51
CA GLU A 157 -31.50 -2.77 -17.64
C GLU A 157 -31.91 -1.36 -18.09
N ARG A 158 -30.94 -0.47 -18.32
CA ARG A 158 -31.20 0.80 -19.00
C ARG A 158 -31.07 0.63 -20.53
N PRO A 159 -32.09 0.97 -21.33
CA PRO A 159 -32.01 0.90 -22.78
C PRO A 159 -30.85 1.76 -23.33
N ASN A 160 -30.11 1.23 -24.31
CA ASN A 160 -28.99 1.93 -24.97
C ASN A 160 -27.90 2.46 -24.00
N SER A 161 -27.69 1.77 -22.88
CA SER A 161 -26.77 2.19 -21.83
C SER A 161 -25.88 1.03 -21.37
N PRO A 162 -24.62 1.30 -20.94
CA PRO A 162 -23.80 0.29 -20.26
C PRO A 162 -24.36 -0.06 -18.89
N TYR A 163 -25.19 0.83 -18.35
CA TYR A 163 -25.56 0.84 -16.95
C TYR A 163 -26.79 -0.04 -16.70
N VAL A 164 -26.78 -0.72 -15.56
CA VAL A 164 -27.94 -1.36 -14.95
C VAL A 164 -28.24 -0.68 -13.63
N ASP A 165 -29.50 -0.59 -13.26
CA ASP A 165 -29.92 -0.02 -11.99
C ASP A 165 -30.21 -1.14 -11.00
N LEU A 166 -29.74 -0.94 -9.77
CA LEU A 166 -29.98 -1.87 -8.68
C LEU A 166 -31.03 -1.27 -7.75
N SER A 167 -32.11 -2.01 -7.53
CA SER A 167 -33.14 -1.64 -6.56
C SER A 167 -33.08 -2.61 -5.39
N ILE A 168 -32.66 -2.11 -4.22
CA ILE A 168 -32.52 -2.86 -2.98
C ILE A 168 -33.77 -2.62 -2.14
N ASN A 169 -34.60 -3.64 -2.01
CA ASN A 169 -35.84 -3.60 -1.23
C ASN A 169 -35.62 -4.37 0.08
N ILE A 170 -35.76 -3.69 1.20
CA ILE A 170 -35.47 -4.22 2.53
C ILE A 170 -36.77 -4.36 3.33
N SER A 171 -36.90 -5.48 4.02
CA SER A 171 -37.90 -5.68 5.08
C SER A 171 -37.14 -5.94 6.36
N GLU A 172 -37.03 -4.95 7.24
CA GLU A 172 -36.16 -4.99 8.43
C GLU A 172 -36.58 -6.07 9.44
N GLY A 173 -37.88 -6.39 9.49
CA GLY A 173 -38.43 -7.30 10.51
C GLY A 173 -38.54 -6.64 11.88
N ARG A 174 -38.73 -7.44 12.93
CA ARG A 174 -38.82 -6.93 14.31
C ARG A 174 -37.42 -6.82 14.92
N PRO A 175 -37.09 -5.70 15.59
CA PRO A 175 -35.84 -5.61 16.34
C PRO A 175 -35.90 -6.49 17.59
N GLU A 176 -34.79 -7.13 17.90
CA GLU A 176 -34.49 -7.65 19.22
C GLU A 176 -34.18 -6.49 20.16
N VAL A 177 -34.79 -6.49 21.33
CA VAL A 177 -34.64 -5.42 22.33
C VAL A 177 -34.04 -5.99 23.61
N ILE A 178 -33.29 -5.17 24.33
CA ILE A 178 -32.73 -5.53 25.63
C ILE A 178 -33.84 -5.42 26.66
N GLU A 179 -34.34 -6.55 27.15
CA GLU A 179 -35.40 -6.59 28.18
C GLU A 179 -34.82 -6.61 29.61
N SER A 180 -33.61 -7.16 29.78
CA SER A 180 -32.90 -7.13 31.05
C SER A 180 -31.39 -7.16 30.86
N ILE A 181 -30.65 -6.58 31.82
CA ILE A 181 -29.19 -6.55 31.83
C ILE A 181 -28.70 -7.19 33.12
N VAL A 182 -27.88 -8.23 32.99
CA VAL A 182 -27.23 -8.95 34.08
C VAL A 182 -25.72 -8.76 33.93
N ILE A 183 -25.04 -8.39 35.01
CA ILE A 183 -23.57 -8.30 35.02
C ILE A 183 -23.05 -9.24 36.08
N GLU A 184 -22.26 -10.21 35.65
CA GLU A 184 -21.65 -11.22 36.50
C GLU A 184 -20.21 -10.80 36.85
N GLY A 185 -19.74 -11.21 38.04
CA GLY A 185 -18.39 -10.88 38.51
C GLY A 185 -18.22 -9.45 39.04
N TYR A 186 -19.27 -8.92 39.67
CA TYR A 186 -19.48 -7.48 39.81
C TYR A 186 -18.99 -6.79 41.11
N PRO A 187 -18.26 -5.65 41.04
CA PRO A 187 -18.10 -4.67 42.13
C PRO A 187 -19.18 -3.55 42.08
N GLN A 188 -20.23 -3.57 42.91
CA GLN A 188 -21.46 -2.70 43.03
C GLN A 188 -21.67 -1.31 42.30
N TRP A 189 -20.70 -0.65 41.64
CA TRP A 189 -20.78 0.73 41.09
C TRP A 189 -21.04 0.94 39.56
N ILE A 190 -20.94 -0.07 38.67
CA ILE A 190 -21.17 0.03 37.19
C ILE A 190 -22.67 0.16 36.88
N LYS A 191 -23.54 -0.15 37.84
CA LYS A 191 -24.98 0.15 37.71
C LYS A 191 -25.27 1.64 37.43
N ALA A 192 -24.28 2.53 37.54
CA ALA A 192 -24.42 3.96 37.26
C ALA A 192 -23.91 4.45 35.89
N ASP A 193 -23.15 3.66 35.10
CA ASP A 193 -22.45 4.18 33.92
C ASP A 193 -22.30 3.12 32.79
N ILE A 194 -23.40 2.53 32.33
CA ILE A 194 -23.44 1.76 31.07
C ILE A 194 -24.17 2.60 30.02
N GLY A 195 -23.58 2.71 28.84
CA GLY A 195 -24.07 3.53 27.72
C GLY A 195 -25.35 3.06 27.03
N PHE A 196 -25.98 1.99 27.50
CA PHE A 196 -27.24 1.44 26.97
C PHE A 196 -28.18 1.02 28.11
N SER A 197 -29.47 0.97 27.81
CA SER A 197 -30.57 0.77 28.76
C SER A 197 -31.52 -0.36 28.34
N VAL A 198 -32.31 -0.84 29.30
CA VAL A 198 -33.45 -1.71 29.01
C VAL A 198 -34.43 -0.97 28.09
N GLY A 199 -34.84 -1.61 27.01
CA GLY A 199 -35.66 -1.06 25.94
C GLY A 199 -34.89 -0.68 24.67
N ASP A 200 -33.56 -0.55 24.75
CA ASP A 200 -32.73 -0.29 23.57
C ASP A 200 -32.70 -1.50 22.63
N VAL A 201 -32.53 -1.25 21.34
CA VAL A 201 -32.30 -2.30 20.35
C VAL A 201 -30.99 -3.01 20.68
N TYR A 202 -30.98 -4.34 20.56
CA TYR A 202 -29.80 -5.17 20.76
C TYR A 202 -28.81 -5.00 19.59
N ASP A 203 -28.15 -3.84 19.53
CA ASP A 203 -27.07 -3.55 18.60
C ASP A 203 -25.74 -4.06 19.18
N GLN A 204 -25.22 -5.13 18.59
CA GLN A 204 -23.99 -5.78 19.04
C GLN A 204 -22.79 -4.84 18.95
N ARG A 205 -22.80 -3.86 18.04
CA ARG A 205 -21.69 -2.91 17.90
C ARG A 205 -21.64 -1.94 19.07
N VAL A 206 -22.81 -1.40 19.45
CA VAL A 206 -22.93 -0.51 20.62
C VAL A 206 -22.45 -1.24 21.87
N ILE A 207 -22.86 -2.50 22.04
CA ILE A 207 -22.42 -3.34 23.16
C ILE A 207 -20.89 -3.51 23.12
N GLN A 208 -20.31 -3.89 21.99
CA GLN A 208 -18.86 -4.10 21.86
C GLN A 208 -18.06 -2.81 22.14
N GLU A 209 -18.50 -1.66 21.62
CA GLU A 209 -17.90 -0.36 21.89
C GLU A 209 -17.96 -0.02 23.39
N GLU A 210 -19.08 -0.32 24.03
CA GLU A 210 -19.26 -0.10 25.46
C GLU A 210 -18.42 -1.04 26.34
N LEU A 211 -18.32 -2.33 25.98
CA LEU A 211 -17.43 -3.27 26.68
C LEU A 211 -15.98 -2.82 26.60
N LYS A 212 -15.56 -2.28 25.45
CA LYS A 212 -14.23 -1.69 25.27
C LYS A 212 -14.03 -0.46 26.17
N ARG A 213 -15.00 0.46 26.20
CA ARG A 213 -14.98 1.63 27.10
C ARG A 213 -14.83 1.22 28.56
N LEU A 214 -15.60 0.21 28.99
CA LEU A 214 -15.53 -0.33 30.34
C LEU A 214 -14.16 -0.98 30.62
N GLN A 215 -13.59 -1.71 29.67
CA GLN A 215 -12.26 -2.30 29.82
C GLN A 215 -11.17 -1.22 30.00
N GLU A 216 -11.20 -0.17 29.19
CA GLU A 216 -10.29 0.99 29.31
C GLU A 216 -10.45 1.69 30.67
N HIS A 217 -11.68 1.83 31.16
CA HIS A 217 -11.96 2.41 32.48
C HIS A 217 -11.39 1.57 33.63
N PHE A 218 -11.46 0.23 33.55
CA PHE A 218 -10.84 -0.65 34.54
C PHE A 218 -9.32 -0.53 34.56
N ARG A 219 -8.69 -0.47 33.37
CA ARG A 219 -7.25 -0.25 33.24
C ARG A 219 -6.81 1.06 33.89
N ALA A 220 -7.52 2.16 33.62
CA ALA A 220 -7.23 3.46 34.22
C ALA A 220 -7.31 3.47 35.76
N LYS A 221 -8.06 2.54 36.37
CA LYS A 221 -8.14 2.37 37.84
C LYS A 221 -7.08 1.41 38.42
N GLY A 222 -6.18 0.89 37.59
CA GLY A 222 -5.12 -0.05 37.94
C GLY A 222 -5.50 -1.52 37.80
N TYR A 223 -6.65 -1.85 37.20
CA TYR A 223 -7.00 -3.24 36.87
C TYR A 223 -6.53 -3.57 35.45
N GLU A 224 -5.21 -3.59 35.25
CA GLU A 224 -4.56 -3.71 33.94
C GLU A 224 -5.05 -4.92 33.13
N PHE A 225 -5.28 -6.04 33.84
CA PHE A 225 -5.70 -7.33 33.27
C PHE A 225 -7.20 -7.61 33.43
N ALA A 226 -8.02 -6.57 33.68
CA ALA A 226 -9.46 -6.73 33.71
C ALA A 226 -9.97 -7.22 32.34
N SER A 227 -10.82 -8.23 32.39
CA SER A 227 -11.55 -8.74 31.24
C SER A 227 -13.01 -8.36 31.38
N VAL A 228 -13.53 -7.63 30.39
CA VAL A 228 -14.94 -7.28 30.25
C VAL A 228 -15.47 -8.07 29.07
N GLY A 229 -16.35 -9.04 29.34
CA GLY A 229 -16.79 -10.07 28.41
C GLY A 229 -16.35 -11.50 28.83
N PRO A 230 -16.80 -12.54 28.11
CA PRO A 230 -17.77 -12.49 27.02
C PRO A 230 -19.17 -12.07 27.51
N TYR A 231 -20.06 -11.75 26.58
CA TYR A 231 -21.48 -11.55 26.87
C TYR A 231 -22.34 -12.56 26.11
N THR A 232 -23.55 -12.79 26.61
CA THR A 232 -24.58 -13.61 25.96
C THR A 232 -25.88 -12.82 25.87
N TYR A 233 -26.68 -13.11 24.84
CA TYR A 233 -28.02 -12.57 24.69
C TYR A 233 -28.98 -13.71 24.41
N GLU A 234 -29.91 -13.95 25.33
CA GLU A 234 -30.92 -15.01 25.23
C GLU A 234 -32.28 -14.47 25.66
N GLN A 235 -33.28 -14.57 24.78
CA GLN A 235 -34.67 -14.18 25.06
C GLN A 235 -34.80 -12.79 25.73
N GLY A 236 -34.11 -11.78 25.20
CA GLY A 236 -34.16 -10.41 25.75
C GLY A 236 -33.20 -10.13 26.91
N ALA A 237 -32.59 -11.16 27.51
CA ALA A 237 -31.63 -10.98 28.60
C ALA A 237 -30.19 -10.87 28.08
N LEU A 238 -29.54 -9.73 28.35
CA LEU A 238 -28.12 -9.48 28.06
C LEU A 238 -27.28 -9.74 29.33
N THR A 239 -26.45 -10.77 29.31
CA THR A 239 -25.55 -11.11 30.42
C THR A 239 -24.11 -10.80 30.07
N ILE A 240 -23.42 -9.98 30.88
CA ILE A 240 -22.03 -9.56 30.67
C ILE A 240 -21.17 -10.12 31.80
N SER A 241 -20.16 -10.93 31.49
CA SER A 241 -19.20 -11.42 32.48
C SER A 241 -18.06 -10.42 32.65
N ILE A 242 -17.71 -10.03 33.87
CA ILE A 242 -16.55 -9.20 34.17
C ILE A 242 -15.61 -9.95 35.12
N LYS A 243 -14.31 -9.94 34.82
CA LYS A 243 -13.25 -10.44 35.70
C LYS A 243 -12.24 -9.32 35.89
N THR A 244 -12.25 -8.69 37.06
CA THR A 244 -11.36 -7.54 37.34
C THR A 244 -9.89 -7.94 37.45
N GLY A 245 -9.61 -9.20 37.84
CA GLY A 245 -8.25 -9.61 38.21
C GLY A 245 -7.76 -8.88 39.46
N LYS A 246 -6.44 -8.92 39.69
CA LYS A 246 -5.77 -8.16 40.76
C LYS A 246 -5.44 -6.75 40.30
N ARG A 247 -5.50 -5.79 41.21
CA ARG A 247 -5.09 -4.41 40.94
C ARG A 247 -3.56 -4.32 40.92
N LEU A 248 -3.02 -3.84 39.80
CA LEU A 248 -1.60 -3.57 39.63
C LEU A 248 -1.26 -2.21 40.26
N ILE A 249 -0.22 -2.20 41.09
CA ILE A 249 0.36 -0.99 41.66
C ILE A 249 1.83 -0.98 41.22
N VAL A 250 2.24 0.04 40.48
CA VAL A 250 3.64 0.24 40.12
C VAL A 250 4.20 1.35 40.98
N ARG A 251 5.38 1.12 41.55
CA ARG A 251 6.12 2.12 42.34
C ARG A 251 7.55 2.21 41.87
N PHE A 252 8.09 3.41 42.01
CA PHE A 252 9.49 3.71 41.74
C PHE A 252 10.12 4.18 43.04
N THR A 253 11.36 3.77 43.30
CA THR A 253 12.10 4.20 44.48
C THR A 253 13.55 4.46 44.10
N GLY A 254 14.08 5.60 44.52
CA GLY A 254 15.44 6.03 44.19
C GLY A 254 15.55 6.78 42.86
N ASN A 255 14.44 7.25 42.30
CA ASN A 255 14.36 8.02 41.07
C ASN A 255 14.29 9.54 41.32
N ASP A 256 15.39 10.15 41.75
CA ASP A 256 15.43 11.59 42.01
C ASP A 256 15.49 12.44 40.72
N MET A 257 16.00 11.86 39.62
CA MET A 257 16.27 12.58 38.37
C MET A 257 15.19 12.40 37.29
N ILE A 258 14.29 11.42 37.44
CA ILE A 258 13.13 11.18 36.56
C ILE A 258 11.90 11.01 37.44
N SER A 259 10.84 11.79 37.17
CA SER A 259 9.60 11.72 37.97
C SER A 259 8.88 10.38 37.80
N ASP A 260 8.09 10.01 38.80
CA ASP A 260 7.21 8.83 38.75
C ASP A 260 6.28 8.85 37.53
N ASP A 261 5.78 10.04 37.15
CA ASP A 261 4.92 10.20 35.96
C ASP A 261 5.68 9.87 34.66
N ASP A 262 6.89 10.40 34.48
CA ASP A 262 7.74 10.11 33.32
C ASP A 262 8.09 8.61 33.23
N LEU A 263 8.34 7.96 34.39
CA LEU A 263 8.62 6.52 34.45
C LEU A 263 7.38 5.67 34.21
N SER A 264 6.21 6.13 34.68
CA SER A 264 4.93 5.47 34.44
C SER A 264 4.56 5.45 32.96
N ASP A 265 4.89 6.52 32.22
CA ASP A 265 4.67 6.57 30.76
C ASP A 265 5.59 5.60 29.98
N ILE A 266 6.71 5.19 30.56
CA ILE A 266 7.67 4.24 29.96
C ILE A 266 7.28 2.79 30.24
N VAL A 267 6.74 2.54 31.43
CA VAL A 267 6.31 1.20 31.86
C VAL A 267 4.95 0.88 31.25
N ASP A 268 4.91 -0.19 30.47
CA ASP A 268 3.68 -0.64 29.80
C ASP A 268 3.51 -2.13 30.04
N PHE A 269 2.54 -2.50 30.88
CA PHE A 269 2.18 -3.89 31.15
C PHE A 269 1.04 -4.40 30.24
N SER A 270 0.42 -3.53 29.45
CA SER A 270 -0.76 -3.85 28.64
C SER A 270 -0.48 -4.82 27.50
N GLN A 271 0.79 -4.92 27.09
CA GLN A 271 1.27 -5.80 26.03
C GLN A 271 1.46 -7.25 26.50
N TYR A 272 1.42 -7.49 27.81
CA TYR A 272 1.66 -8.80 28.42
C TYR A 272 0.36 -9.44 28.88
N ARG A 273 0.38 -10.77 29.06
CA ARG A 273 -0.78 -11.52 29.56
C ARG A 273 -0.99 -11.38 31.07
N GLY A 274 0.02 -10.89 31.77
CA GLY A 274 0.07 -10.74 33.21
C GLY A 274 1.35 -10.02 33.62
N VAL A 275 1.56 -9.92 34.93
CA VAL A 275 2.81 -9.42 35.52
C VAL A 275 3.65 -10.63 35.92
N ASP A 276 4.38 -11.19 34.97
CA ASP A 276 5.39 -12.24 35.23
C ASP A 276 6.79 -11.63 35.25
N GLU A 277 7.78 -12.46 35.55
CA GLU A 277 9.20 -12.06 35.65
C GLU A 277 9.71 -11.44 34.33
N GLU A 278 9.35 -12.04 33.18
CA GLU A 278 9.73 -11.54 31.85
C GLU A 278 9.15 -10.13 31.57
N ALA A 279 7.85 -9.93 31.81
CA ALA A 279 7.21 -8.64 31.61
C ALA A 279 7.83 -7.54 32.49
N VAL A 280 8.20 -7.91 33.72
CA VAL A 280 8.79 -6.98 34.68
C VAL A 280 10.24 -6.64 34.31
N ASP A 281 11.04 -7.62 33.90
CA ASP A 281 12.43 -7.43 33.46
C ASP A 281 12.52 -6.60 32.17
N GLU A 282 11.59 -6.79 31.24
CA GLU A 282 11.51 -5.96 30.03
C GLU A 282 11.19 -4.49 30.36
N ASN A 283 10.27 -4.24 31.29
CA ASN A 283 9.97 -2.88 31.73
C ASN A 283 11.12 -2.26 32.55
N ALA A 284 11.80 -3.04 33.40
CA ALA A 284 13.03 -2.59 34.08
C ALA A 284 14.11 -2.18 33.05
N SER A 285 14.25 -2.96 31.97
CA SER A 285 15.17 -2.65 30.86
C SER A 285 14.78 -1.38 30.10
N LYS A 286 13.48 -1.08 29.95
CA LYS A 286 13.01 0.19 29.35
C LYS A 286 13.38 1.39 30.22
N ILE A 287 13.16 1.29 31.54
CA ILE A 287 13.56 2.32 32.51
C ILE A 287 15.07 2.55 32.44
N LEU A 288 15.85 1.46 32.50
CA LEU A 288 17.32 1.52 32.44
C LEU A 288 17.82 2.25 31.17
N LYS A 289 17.23 1.93 30.02
CA LYS A 289 17.56 2.60 28.74
C LYS A 289 17.25 4.10 28.74
N GLU A 290 16.17 4.53 29.40
CA GLU A 290 15.88 5.96 29.52
C GLU A 290 16.93 6.67 30.40
N TYR A 291 17.37 6.05 31.50
CA TYR A 291 18.48 6.56 32.30
C TYR A 291 19.78 6.65 31.49
N HIS A 292 20.13 5.60 30.75
CA HIS A 292 21.29 5.59 29.85
C HIS A 292 21.24 6.74 28.83
N LYS A 293 20.08 6.99 28.22
CA LYS A 293 19.86 8.08 27.27
C LYS A 293 20.03 9.46 27.91
N ARG A 294 19.66 9.63 29.19
CA ARG A 294 19.84 10.89 29.93
C ARG A 294 21.28 11.07 30.45
N GLY A 295 22.14 10.07 30.29
CA GLY A 295 23.56 10.13 30.64
C GLY A 295 23.92 9.42 31.94
N PHE A 296 23.13 8.46 32.41
CA PHE A 296 23.39 7.71 33.65
C PHE A 296 23.90 6.30 33.33
N PRO A 297 25.17 6.13 32.91
CA PRO A 297 25.70 4.86 32.42
C PRO A 297 25.84 3.77 33.49
N LYS A 298 25.80 4.14 34.78
CA LYS A 298 25.92 3.23 35.92
C LYS A 298 24.56 2.99 36.60
N ALA A 299 23.47 3.40 35.95
CA ALA A 299 22.13 3.17 36.47
C ALA A 299 21.87 1.67 36.62
N GLN A 300 21.11 1.30 37.65
CA GLN A 300 20.66 -0.07 37.88
C GLN A 300 19.18 -0.02 38.26
N VAL A 301 18.41 -0.97 37.74
CA VAL A 301 16.98 -1.10 38.03
C VAL A 301 16.74 -2.52 38.50
N ALA A 302 16.32 -2.68 39.74
CA ALA A 302 16.01 -3.95 40.36
C ALA A 302 14.50 -4.02 40.67
N PRO A 303 13.73 -4.85 39.94
CA PRO A 303 12.31 -5.00 40.23
C PRO A 303 12.07 -5.99 41.37
N VAL A 304 11.03 -5.73 42.17
CA VAL A 304 10.49 -6.66 43.17
C VAL A 304 8.99 -6.79 42.97
N ILE A 305 8.51 -8.02 42.89
CA ILE A 305 7.08 -8.33 42.75
C ILE A 305 6.57 -8.78 44.12
N THR A 306 5.59 -8.05 44.66
CA THR A 306 4.89 -8.42 45.90
C THR A 306 3.43 -8.68 45.59
N GLU A 307 2.91 -9.84 45.99
CA GLU A 307 1.50 -10.18 45.77
C GLU A 307 0.78 -10.30 47.11
N THR A 308 -0.15 -9.37 47.37
CA THR A 308 -0.87 -9.28 48.64
C THR A 308 -2.37 -9.21 48.38
N GLY A 309 -3.12 -10.24 48.78
CA GLY A 309 -4.57 -10.30 48.59
C GLY A 309 -4.99 -10.05 47.13
N ASP A 310 -5.70 -8.94 46.92
CA ASP A 310 -6.24 -8.49 45.63
C ASP A 310 -5.33 -7.49 44.88
N THR A 311 -4.14 -7.22 45.40
CA THR A 311 -3.15 -6.32 44.80
C THR A 311 -1.90 -7.07 44.37
N LYS A 312 -1.36 -6.69 43.22
CA LYS A 312 -0.03 -7.09 42.76
C LYS A 312 0.80 -5.83 42.60
N GLU A 313 1.85 -5.75 43.39
CA GLU A 313 2.72 -4.59 43.47
C GLU A 313 4.05 -4.89 42.77
N VAL A 314 4.51 -3.96 41.94
CA VAL A 314 5.81 -4.00 41.28
C VAL A 314 6.58 -2.77 41.73
N ASP A 315 7.58 -2.98 42.58
CA ASP A 315 8.48 -1.95 43.06
C ASP A 315 9.76 -1.98 42.21
N PHE A 316 10.03 -0.91 41.45
CA PHE A 316 11.28 -0.72 40.75
C PHE A 316 12.25 0.08 41.65
N PHE A 317 13.24 -0.60 42.22
CA PHE A 317 14.33 0.03 42.94
C PHE A 317 15.39 0.51 41.96
N ILE A 318 15.59 1.81 41.90
CA ILE A 318 16.46 2.47 40.94
C ILE A 318 17.67 3.02 41.70
N HIS A 319 18.86 2.62 41.28
CA HIS A 319 20.09 3.28 41.65
C HIS A 319 20.59 4.05 40.43
N GLU A 320 20.36 5.36 40.39
CA GLU A 320 20.62 6.19 39.20
C GLU A 320 22.12 6.30 38.88
N GLY A 321 22.95 6.35 39.92
CA GLY A 321 24.38 6.65 39.79
C GLY A 321 24.63 8.08 39.31
N ASP A 322 25.89 8.36 38.96
CA ASP A 322 26.26 9.69 38.48
C ASP A 322 25.92 9.89 37.00
N ARG A 323 25.56 11.13 36.65
CA ARG A 323 25.37 11.54 35.26
C ARG A 323 26.72 11.87 34.62
N TYR A 324 27.02 11.27 33.48
CA TYR A 324 28.21 11.54 32.69
C TYR A 324 27.88 12.13 31.31
N ARG A 325 28.82 12.90 30.78
CA ARG A 325 28.85 13.34 29.40
C ARG A 325 29.93 12.60 28.62
N VAL A 326 29.81 12.60 27.31
CA VAL A 326 30.88 12.14 26.43
C VAL A 326 32.03 13.14 26.56
N GLY A 327 33.18 12.69 27.06
CA GLY A 327 34.42 13.47 27.09
C GLY A 327 35.11 13.40 25.73
N LYS A 328 36.41 13.13 25.74
CA LYS A 328 37.19 12.98 24.50
C LYS A 328 36.86 11.67 23.78
N VAL A 329 36.56 11.76 22.48
CA VAL A 329 36.43 10.60 21.59
C VAL A 329 37.72 10.46 20.77
N ASP A 330 38.49 9.41 21.06
CA ASP A 330 39.73 9.09 20.37
C ASP A 330 39.53 7.87 19.47
N ILE A 331 39.61 8.08 18.16
CA ILE A 331 39.51 7.01 17.17
C ILE A 331 40.91 6.79 16.59
N GLY A 332 41.54 5.68 16.99
CA GLY A 332 42.77 5.17 16.43
C GLY A 332 42.53 4.17 15.30
N VAL A 333 43.52 4.03 14.43
CA VAL A 333 43.52 3.06 13.32
C VAL A 333 44.79 2.20 13.41
N THR A 334 44.68 0.89 13.16
CA THR A 334 45.83 -0.04 13.20
C THR A 334 46.88 0.26 12.14
N THR A 335 46.47 0.83 11.00
CA THR A 335 47.31 1.17 9.85
C THR A 335 47.28 2.68 9.59
N GLN A 336 48.41 3.28 9.18
CA GLN A 336 48.51 4.73 8.85
C GLN A 336 47.77 5.11 7.55
N THR A 337 46.91 4.23 7.03
CA THR A 337 46.22 4.41 5.74
C THR A 337 45.09 5.43 5.81
N ILE A 338 44.62 5.78 7.02
CA ILE A 338 43.52 6.72 7.26
C ILE A 338 44.09 8.05 7.78
N GLY A 339 43.91 9.13 7.01
CA GLY A 339 44.32 10.48 7.38
C GLY A 339 43.38 11.17 8.38
N GLY A 340 43.83 12.26 8.99
CA GLY A 340 43.09 12.97 10.05
C GLY A 340 41.69 13.46 9.66
N GLU A 341 41.47 13.85 8.40
CA GLU A 341 40.14 14.30 7.93
C GLU A 341 39.08 13.19 8.02
N LEU A 342 39.46 11.95 7.69
CA LEU A 342 38.54 10.81 7.75
C LEU A 342 38.23 10.42 9.19
N LEU A 343 39.20 10.54 10.11
CA LEU A 343 38.96 10.34 11.55
C LEU A 343 37.93 11.32 12.09
N GLU A 344 37.98 12.58 11.70
CA GLU A 344 36.99 13.57 12.11
C GLU A 344 35.59 13.28 11.55
N ARG A 345 35.50 12.77 10.30
CA ARG A 345 34.22 12.31 9.75
C ARG A 345 33.66 11.09 10.50
N LEU A 346 34.53 10.16 10.90
CA LEU A 346 34.15 8.99 11.70
C LEU A 346 33.58 9.41 13.06
N LYS A 347 34.21 10.39 13.73
CA LYS A 347 33.65 10.97 14.96
C LYS A 347 32.28 11.61 14.73
N GLY A 348 32.10 12.32 13.61
CA GLY A 348 30.86 13.03 13.30
C GLY A 348 29.62 12.14 13.07
N ILE A 349 29.80 10.87 12.68
CA ILE A 349 28.69 9.93 12.44
C ILE A 349 28.24 9.15 13.69
N MET A 350 29.02 9.22 14.77
CA MET A 350 28.72 8.60 16.05
C MET A 350 27.53 9.31 16.73
N LYS A 351 26.75 8.53 17.48
CA LYS A 351 25.68 9.01 18.35
C LYS A 351 26.23 9.54 19.66
N ASN A 352 27.26 8.92 20.22
CA ASN A 352 27.97 9.48 21.38
C ASN A 352 28.90 10.61 20.90
N ARG A 353 28.42 11.85 21.03
CA ARG A 353 29.13 13.08 20.62
C ARG A 353 29.70 13.82 21.81
N GLU A 354 30.92 14.34 21.67
CA GLU A 354 31.60 15.11 22.71
C GLU A 354 30.69 16.21 23.29
N GLY A 355 30.56 16.26 24.62
CA GLY A 355 29.72 17.20 25.37
C GLY A 355 28.25 16.79 25.56
N GLU A 356 27.73 15.83 24.79
CA GLU A 356 26.38 15.27 24.94
C GLU A 356 26.32 14.25 26.09
N PRO A 357 25.14 13.89 26.62
CA PRO A 357 25.01 12.82 27.62
C PRO A 357 25.57 11.49 27.09
N PHE A 358 26.43 10.84 27.86
CA PHE A 358 27.01 9.55 27.44
C PHE A 358 25.98 8.43 27.58
N ASN A 359 25.68 7.75 26.48
CA ASN A 359 24.79 6.59 26.47
C ASN A 359 25.61 5.31 26.19
N PRO A 360 25.71 4.37 27.15
CA PRO A 360 26.46 3.12 26.95
C PRO A 360 25.87 2.24 25.85
N ASP A 361 24.54 2.24 25.66
CA ASP A 361 23.85 1.44 24.64
C ASP A 361 24.19 1.89 23.20
N ASN A 362 24.55 3.17 23.04
CA ASN A 362 24.97 3.71 21.75
C ASN A 362 26.35 3.19 21.33
N THR A 363 27.19 2.69 22.25
CA THR A 363 28.56 2.25 21.94
C THR A 363 28.57 1.15 20.88
N VAL A 364 27.70 0.15 21.01
CA VAL A 364 27.58 -0.95 20.03
C VAL A 364 27.03 -0.43 18.70
N SER A 365 26.03 0.45 18.74
CA SER A 365 25.45 1.06 17.54
C SER A 365 26.45 1.94 16.80
N ASP A 366 27.35 2.61 17.51
CA ASP A 366 28.40 3.45 16.93
C ASP A 366 29.48 2.58 16.27
N GLU A 367 29.87 1.46 16.87
CA GLU A 367 30.77 0.49 16.24
C GLU A 367 30.23 -0.02 14.90
N GLU A 368 28.94 -0.37 14.82
CA GLU A 368 28.30 -0.80 13.57
C GLU A 368 28.28 0.32 12.53
N ARG A 369 27.94 1.55 12.92
CA ARG A 369 27.95 2.72 12.02
C ARG A 369 29.34 3.00 11.44
N LEU A 370 30.37 2.89 12.27
CA LEU A 370 31.76 3.06 11.85
C LEU A 370 32.16 1.99 10.84
N LYS A 371 31.78 0.72 11.07
CA LYS A 371 31.99 -0.40 10.13
C LYS A 371 31.29 -0.12 8.80
N ASP A 372 30.00 0.20 8.82
CA ASP A 372 29.20 0.45 7.62
C ASP A 372 29.77 1.61 6.79
N PHE A 373 30.17 2.69 7.46
CA PHE A 373 30.74 3.86 6.79
C PHE A 373 32.08 3.54 6.14
N LEU A 374 32.97 2.83 6.82
CA LEU A 374 34.24 2.39 6.25
C LEU A 374 34.01 1.38 5.11
N SER A 375 33.07 0.46 5.25
CA SER A 375 32.68 -0.45 4.16
C SER A 375 32.16 0.27 2.92
N ALA A 376 31.43 1.37 3.10
CA ALA A 376 31.04 2.24 1.98
C ALA A 376 32.22 2.95 1.31
N LEU A 377 33.36 3.11 1.99
CA LEU A 377 34.60 3.64 1.43
C LEU A 377 35.51 2.56 0.83
N GLY A 378 35.04 1.31 0.75
CA GLY A 378 35.76 0.18 0.12
C GLY A 378 36.63 -0.65 1.05
N TYR A 379 36.50 -0.43 2.37
CA TYR A 379 37.14 -1.23 3.40
C TYR A 379 36.26 -2.44 3.75
N ARG A 380 36.62 -3.64 3.29
CA ARG A 380 35.72 -4.80 3.36
C ARG A 380 35.77 -5.58 4.68
N ASP A 381 36.94 -5.58 5.33
CA ASP A 381 37.22 -6.39 6.52
C ASP A 381 37.32 -5.55 7.78
N VAL A 382 36.47 -4.51 7.90
CA VAL A 382 36.52 -3.56 9.01
C VAL A 382 36.19 -4.25 10.32
N ARG A 383 37.10 -4.14 11.29
CA ARG A 383 36.96 -4.70 12.64
C ARG A 383 37.28 -3.63 13.67
N VAL A 384 36.54 -3.64 14.77
CA VAL A 384 36.92 -2.87 15.96
C VAL A 384 37.80 -3.80 16.80
N VAL A 385 39.09 -3.48 16.89
CA VAL A 385 40.09 -4.33 17.57
C VAL A 385 40.28 -3.98 19.04
N GLU A 386 39.90 -2.77 19.44
CA GLU A 386 40.02 -2.30 20.81
C GLU A 386 38.87 -1.32 21.11
N ARG A 387 38.26 -1.47 22.28
CA ARG A 387 37.33 -0.51 22.85
C ARG A 387 37.68 -0.30 24.31
N GLU A 388 38.00 0.93 24.67
CA GLU A 388 38.30 1.32 26.04
C GLU A 388 37.40 2.50 26.43
N LEU A 389 36.71 2.35 27.56
CA LEU A 389 35.94 3.42 28.19
C LEU A 389 36.70 3.87 29.44
N SER A 390 37.06 5.15 29.50
CA SER A 390 37.72 5.74 30.66
C SER A 390 36.78 6.72 31.35
N TYR A 391 36.42 6.41 32.60
CA TYR A 391 35.54 7.23 33.43
C TYR A 391 36.38 8.21 34.24
N ASN A 392 36.19 9.51 34.01
CA ASN A 392 36.74 10.56 34.86
C ASN A 392 35.71 10.93 35.93
N GLU A 393 35.99 10.55 37.18
CA GLU A 393 35.09 10.78 38.30
C GLU A 393 35.00 12.24 38.76
N GLN A 394 36.00 13.08 38.45
CA GLN A 394 36.02 14.49 38.83
C GLN A 394 35.19 15.34 37.87
N ASP A 395 35.43 15.18 36.56
CA ASP A 395 34.77 15.97 35.53
C ASP A 395 33.42 15.37 35.08
N LYS A 396 33.10 14.16 35.55
CA LYS A 396 31.92 13.38 35.14
C LYS A 396 31.84 13.24 33.61
N GLU A 397 32.98 12.84 33.04
CA GLU A 397 33.12 12.58 31.61
C GLU A 397 33.54 11.13 31.36
N VAL A 398 33.02 10.54 30.28
CA VAL A 398 33.47 9.24 29.76
C VAL A 398 34.22 9.50 28.46
N SER A 399 35.52 9.24 28.47
CA SER A 399 36.32 9.26 27.26
C SER A 399 36.25 7.89 26.57
N LEU A 400 36.00 7.92 25.26
CA LEU A 400 35.87 6.72 24.44
C LEU A 400 37.09 6.59 23.55
N LYS A 401 37.83 5.49 23.70
CA LYS A 401 38.95 5.16 22.84
C LYS A 401 38.60 3.92 22.02
N LEU A 402 38.52 4.10 20.71
CA LEU A 402 38.25 3.04 19.75
C LEU A 402 39.48 2.83 18.89
N LYS A 403 39.88 1.59 18.67
CA LYS A 403 40.88 1.24 17.68
C LYS A 403 40.23 0.39 16.59
N ILE A 404 40.26 0.91 15.38
CA ILE A 404 39.66 0.28 14.22
C ILE A 404 40.76 -0.32 13.36
N ASP A 405 40.59 -1.57 12.96
CA ASP A 405 41.30 -2.17 11.84
C ASP A 405 40.40 -2.05 10.61
N PRO A 406 40.67 -1.12 9.69
CA PRO A 406 39.85 -0.94 8.52
C PRO A 406 40.06 -2.10 7.52
N GLY A 407 41.09 -2.93 7.71
CA GLY A 407 41.43 -3.98 6.77
C GLY A 407 41.98 -3.41 5.47
N GLU A 408 41.87 -4.19 4.40
CA GLU A 408 42.44 -3.83 3.11
C GLU A 408 41.45 -3.05 2.25
N VAL A 409 41.93 -2.03 1.54
CA VAL A 409 41.14 -1.29 0.55
C VAL A 409 41.08 -2.12 -0.72
N TYR A 410 39.87 -2.44 -1.15
CA TYR A 410 39.65 -3.02 -2.47
C TYR A 410 39.43 -1.90 -3.46
N THR A 411 40.12 -1.94 -4.59
CA THR A 411 39.95 -0.94 -5.67
C THR A 411 39.31 -1.56 -6.89
N ILE A 412 38.63 -0.74 -7.68
CA ILE A 412 38.08 -1.15 -8.98
C ILE A 412 39.24 -1.38 -9.94
N GLY A 413 39.33 -2.58 -10.50
CA GLY A 413 40.33 -2.94 -11.50
C GLY A 413 39.87 -2.62 -12.92
N GLU A 414 39.96 -3.62 -13.78
CA GLU A 414 39.49 -3.53 -15.15
C GLU A 414 37.96 -3.44 -15.19
N LEU A 415 37.46 -2.44 -15.91
CA LEU A 415 36.05 -2.29 -16.25
C LEU A 415 35.82 -2.81 -17.66
N ARG A 416 35.27 -4.02 -17.75
CA ARG A 416 34.96 -4.66 -19.03
C ARG A 416 33.48 -4.48 -19.38
N LEU A 417 33.23 -3.82 -20.52
CA LEU A 417 31.90 -3.61 -21.06
C LEU A 417 31.66 -4.60 -22.21
N VAL A 418 30.52 -5.29 -22.19
CA VAL A 418 30.13 -6.27 -23.21
C VAL A 418 28.68 -6.07 -23.58
N GLY A 419 28.38 -6.12 -24.87
CA GLY A 419 27.00 -6.09 -25.39
C GLY A 419 26.39 -4.70 -25.51
N ASN A 420 27.18 -3.63 -25.41
CA ASN A 420 26.73 -2.25 -25.58
C ASN A 420 27.07 -1.71 -26.98
N SER A 421 26.16 -1.89 -27.94
CA SER A 421 26.32 -1.39 -29.32
C SER A 421 25.63 -0.03 -29.55
N VAL A 422 24.56 0.24 -28.81
CA VAL A 422 23.73 1.46 -28.91
C VAL A 422 24.35 2.63 -28.16
N ILE A 423 24.98 2.34 -27.02
CA ILE A 423 25.70 3.31 -26.20
C ILE A 423 27.18 2.92 -26.25
N GLY A 424 27.98 3.75 -26.92
CA GLY A 424 29.41 3.53 -27.03
C GLY A 424 30.10 3.55 -25.67
N ASP A 425 31.22 2.84 -25.56
CA ASP A 425 31.97 2.62 -24.31
C ASP A 425 32.24 3.92 -23.55
N GLU A 426 32.61 5.00 -24.24
CA GLU A 426 32.93 6.29 -23.62
C GLU A 426 31.71 6.99 -23.00
N GLU A 427 30.52 6.88 -23.62
CA GLU A 427 29.28 7.39 -23.03
C GLU A 427 28.89 6.51 -21.83
N LEU A 428 29.03 5.19 -21.97
CA LEU A 428 28.65 4.23 -20.93
C LEU A 428 29.52 4.35 -19.68
N LYS A 429 30.85 4.50 -19.83
CA LYS A 429 31.80 4.73 -18.73
C LYS A 429 31.43 5.98 -17.91
N LYS A 430 31.05 7.08 -18.58
CA LYS A 430 30.63 8.32 -17.91
C LYS A 430 29.36 8.12 -17.08
N ILE A 431 28.37 7.40 -17.63
CA ILE A 431 27.09 7.11 -16.96
C ILE A 431 27.28 6.17 -15.76
N LEU A 432 28.16 5.17 -15.91
CA LEU A 432 28.50 4.25 -14.83
C LEU A 432 29.11 5.01 -13.65
N SER A 433 29.91 6.04 -13.91
CA SER A 433 30.64 6.82 -12.89
C SER A 433 31.51 5.93 -11.99
N LEU A 434 32.01 4.83 -12.56
CA LEU A 434 32.98 3.93 -11.94
C LEU A 434 34.34 4.22 -12.55
N SER A 435 35.34 4.48 -11.73
CA SER A 435 36.70 4.81 -12.17
C SER A 435 37.66 3.68 -11.78
N PRO A 436 38.53 3.19 -12.69
CA PRO A 436 39.62 2.31 -12.31
C PRO A 436 40.48 2.94 -11.23
N ASN A 437 40.98 2.12 -10.31
CA ASN A 437 41.74 2.48 -9.11
C ASN A 437 40.95 3.25 -8.04
N ALA A 438 39.66 3.56 -8.24
CA ALA A 438 38.82 4.09 -7.18
C ALA A 438 38.45 2.99 -6.16
N PRO A 439 38.12 3.33 -4.90
CA PRO A 439 37.65 2.34 -3.94
C PRO A 439 36.40 1.61 -4.43
N PHE A 440 36.35 0.31 -4.21
CA PHE A 440 35.24 -0.54 -4.63
C PHE A 440 34.11 -0.50 -3.59
N ASN A 441 32.96 0.07 -3.96
CA ASN A 441 31.74 0.03 -3.15
C ASN A 441 30.62 -0.74 -3.88
N PRO A 442 30.06 -1.82 -3.30
CA PRO A 442 28.92 -2.53 -3.88
C PRO A 442 27.68 -1.66 -4.16
N ALA A 443 27.44 -0.61 -3.37
CA ALA A 443 26.30 0.30 -3.57
C ALA A 443 26.42 1.08 -4.89
N ASP A 444 27.65 1.44 -5.30
CA ASP A 444 27.88 2.16 -6.55
C ASP A 444 27.51 1.31 -7.77
N LEU A 445 27.66 -0.02 -7.70
CA LEU A 445 27.23 -0.92 -8.77
C LEU A 445 25.70 -0.90 -8.98
N TYR A 446 24.93 -0.79 -7.90
CA TYR A 446 23.48 -0.70 -7.96
C TYR A 446 23.05 0.63 -8.61
N GLU A 447 23.67 1.74 -8.18
CA GLU A 447 23.41 3.07 -8.74
C GLU A 447 23.82 3.17 -10.21
N ALA A 448 24.99 2.62 -10.56
CA ALA A 448 25.48 2.53 -11.93
C ALA A 448 24.49 1.76 -12.81
N ARG A 449 23.98 0.62 -12.32
CA ARG A 449 22.94 -0.16 -13.00
C ARG A 449 21.69 0.65 -13.29
N ARG A 450 21.19 1.38 -12.31
CA ARG A 450 20.00 2.24 -12.45
C ARG A 450 20.20 3.32 -13.51
N ARG A 451 21.34 4.03 -13.47
CA ARG A 451 21.68 5.09 -14.44
C ARG A 451 21.75 4.55 -15.87
N VAL A 452 22.42 3.42 -16.07
CA VAL A 452 22.55 2.78 -17.39
C VAL A 452 21.21 2.33 -17.94
N ILE A 453 20.40 1.61 -17.16
CA ILE A 453 19.08 1.13 -17.59
C ILE A 453 18.17 2.31 -17.98
N ASN A 454 18.17 3.39 -17.19
CA ASN A 454 17.39 4.58 -17.50
C ASN A 454 17.83 5.23 -18.82
N ARG A 455 19.14 5.31 -19.09
CA ARG A 455 19.65 5.84 -20.36
C ARG A 455 19.19 5.01 -21.56
N TYR A 456 19.22 3.68 -21.45
CA TYR A 456 18.70 2.80 -22.50
C TYR A 456 17.20 3.01 -22.74
N ARG A 457 16.42 3.16 -21.67
CA ARG A 457 14.98 3.45 -21.74
C ARG A 457 14.68 4.79 -22.42
N GLU A 458 15.47 5.83 -22.17
CA GLU A 458 15.36 7.12 -22.87
C GLU A 458 15.63 7.00 -24.37
N LYS A 459 16.54 6.10 -24.76
CA LYS A 459 16.77 5.72 -26.16
C LYS A 459 15.76 4.67 -26.64
N GLY A 460 14.64 4.42 -25.96
CA GLY A 460 13.59 3.49 -26.39
C GLY A 460 13.91 2.00 -26.30
N TYR A 461 14.98 1.61 -25.60
CA TYR A 461 15.30 0.21 -25.29
C TYR A 461 14.73 -0.15 -23.92
N LEU A 462 13.44 -0.48 -23.90
CA LEU A 462 12.69 -0.65 -22.65
C LEU A 462 12.97 -1.99 -21.94
N ASP A 463 13.38 -2.98 -22.72
CA ASP A 463 13.74 -4.32 -22.24
C ASP A 463 15.21 -4.46 -21.84
N ALA A 464 15.99 -3.38 -21.91
CA ALA A 464 17.42 -3.42 -21.62
C ALA A 464 17.69 -3.97 -20.21
N ARG A 465 18.56 -4.98 -20.12
CA ARG A 465 18.98 -5.62 -18.87
C ARG A 465 20.47 -5.45 -18.68
N LEU A 466 20.85 -5.13 -17.45
CA LEU A 466 22.25 -5.10 -17.04
C LEU A 466 22.55 -6.25 -16.09
N ARG A 467 23.61 -7.00 -16.37
CA ARG A 467 24.19 -8.03 -15.48
C ARG A 467 25.62 -7.64 -15.15
N ILE A 468 25.87 -7.35 -13.87
CA ILE A 468 27.19 -7.02 -13.36
C ILE A 468 27.77 -8.27 -12.69
N LYS A 469 28.97 -8.67 -13.08
CA LYS A 469 29.77 -9.73 -12.45
C LYS A 469 31.04 -9.10 -11.90
N THR A 470 31.45 -9.52 -10.72
CA THR A 470 32.72 -9.10 -10.09
C THR A 470 33.65 -10.29 -9.98
N GLY A 471 34.94 -10.07 -10.24
CA GLY A 471 36.01 -11.03 -10.02
C GLY A 471 37.09 -10.38 -9.18
N GLU A 472 37.55 -11.10 -8.15
CA GLU A 472 38.57 -10.60 -7.23
C GLU A 472 39.93 -11.17 -7.64
N GLU A 473 40.92 -10.29 -7.78
CA GLU A 473 42.32 -10.64 -8.01
C GLU A 473 43.19 -9.88 -7.01
N GLY A 474 43.50 -10.52 -5.89
CA GLY A 474 44.11 -9.85 -4.74
C GLY A 474 43.19 -8.76 -4.20
N LYS A 475 43.68 -7.51 -4.18
CA LYS A 475 42.94 -6.32 -3.68
C LYS A 475 42.21 -5.56 -4.78
N VAL A 476 42.17 -6.12 -5.98
CA VAL A 476 41.59 -5.49 -7.17
C VAL A 476 40.33 -6.24 -7.54
N VAL A 477 39.21 -5.50 -7.67
CA VAL A 477 37.92 -6.04 -8.09
C VAL A 477 37.69 -5.67 -9.54
N ASN A 478 37.84 -6.66 -10.42
CA ASN A 478 37.53 -6.53 -11.84
C ASN A 478 36.00 -6.62 -12.01
N VAL A 479 35.42 -5.65 -12.71
CA VAL A 479 33.97 -5.54 -12.89
C VAL A 479 33.63 -5.75 -14.35
N THR A 480 32.91 -6.83 -14.65
CA THR A 480 32.39 -7.14 -15.98
C THR A 480 30.91 -6.81 -16.05
N ILE A 481 30.57 -5.86 -16.92
CA ILE A 481 29.21 -5.38 -17.12
C ILE A 481 28.72 -5.91 -18.46
N ASN A 482 27.77 -6.83 -18.41
CA ASN A 482 27.11 -7.37 -19.59
C ASN A 482 25.78 -6.64 -19.77
N VAL A 483 25.67 -5.90 -20.87
CA VAL A 483 24.44 -5.26 -21.32
C VAL A 483 23.75 -6.19 -22.29
N ASP A 484 22.49 -6.48 -22.01
CA ASP A 484 21.54 -7.02 -22.97
C ASP A 484 20.64 -5.86 -23.36
N GLU A 485 20.88 -5.24 -24.52
CA GLU A 485 20.20 -4.01 -24.94
C GLU A 485 18.73 -4.26 -25.29
N GLY A 486 18.39 -5.50 -25.67
CA GLY A 486 17.10 -5.83 -26.24
C GLY A 486 16.82 -5.12 -27.57
N GLU A 487 15.62 -5.32 -28.10
CA GLU A 487 15.17 -4.64 -29.31
C GLU A 487 14.60 -3.25 -29.00
N PRO A 488 14.72 -2.28 -29.94
CA PRO A 488 14.06 -0.99 -29.78
C PRO A 488 12.54 -1.19 -29.71
N SER A 489 11.92 -0.59 -28.70
CA SER A 489 10.47 -0.62 -28.54
C SER A 489 9.82 0.55 -29.29
N TYR A 490 8.73 0.25 -29.98
CA TYR A 490 7.90 1.21 -30.69
C TYR A 490 6.50 1.29 -30.06
N ILE A 491 5.84 2.43 -30.23
CA ILE A 491 4.47 2.65 -29.80
C ILE A 491 3.54 1.83 -30.69
N GLY A 492 2.77 0.93 -30.07
CA GLY A 492 1.70 0.16 -30.70
C GLY A 492 0.37 0.92 -30.70
N LYS A 493 -0.73 0.18 -30.54
CA LYS A 493 -2.08 0.77 -30.50
C LYS A 493 -2.33 1.45 -29.16
N THR A 494 -3.21 2.46 -29.17
CA THR A 494 -3.64 3.13 -27.94
C THR A 494 -4.94 2.53 -27.42
N ILE A 495 -4.91 1.98 -26.20
CA ILE A 495 -6.04 1.37 -25.51
C ILE A 495 -6.48 2.32 -24.38
N ILE A 496 -7.60 3.01 -24.58
CA ILE A 496 -8.16 3.92 -23.57
C ILE A 496 -9.15 3.14 -22.70
N ARG A 497 -9.09 3.24 -21.38
CA ARG A 497 -9.96 2.49 -20.45
C ARG A 497 -10.64 3.43 -19.47
N GLY A 498 -11.85 3.07 -19.04
CA GLY A 498 -12.59 3.84 -18.04
C GLY A 498 -13.29 5.09 -18.56
N ASN A 499 -13.30 5.31 -19.87
CA ASN A 499 -14.09 6.34 -20.55
C ASN A 499 -15.49 5.81 -20.90
N LEU A 500 -16.33 5.59 -19.89
CA LEU A 500 -17.68 5.03 -20.10
C LEU A 500 -18.63 6.06 -20.71
N ASP A 501 -18.50 7.32 -20.29
CA ASP A 501 -19.36 8.40 -20.76
C ASP A 501 -18.68 9.30 -21.82
N THR A 502 -17.35 9.46 -21.74
CA THR A 502 -16.57 10.30 -22.66
C THR A 502 -16.18 9.55 -23.93
N ASN A 503 -16.45 10.15 -25.09
CA ASN A 503 -16.06 9.59 -26.37
C ASN A 503 -14.54 9.51 -26.51
N SER A 504 -14.01 8.35 -26.92
CA SER A 504 -12.57 8.11 -27.07
C SER A 504 -11.85 9.17 -27.93
N ARG A 505 -12.52 9.78 -28.92
CA ARG A 505 -11.96 10.84 -29.76
C ARG A 505 -11.50 12.07 -28.98
N VAL A 506 -12.15 12.38 -27.85
CA VAL A 506 -11.77 13.49 -26.96
C VAL A 506 -10.40 13.24 -26.33
N ILE A 507 -10.06 11.98 -26.07
CA ILE A 507 -8.77 11.57 -25.50
C ILE A 507 -7.72 11.43 -26.61
N LEU A 508 -8.09 10.84 -27.75
CA LEU A 508 -7.19 10.61 -28.88
C LEU A 508 -6.61 11.91 -29.46
N ARG A 509 -7.37 13.02 -29.46
CA ARG A 509 -6.87 14.32 -29.94
C ARG A 509 -5.82 14.97 -29.03
N GLU A 510 -5.68 14.52 -27.78
CA GLU A 510 -4.72 15.05 -26.82
C GLU A 510 -3.35 14.34 -26.87
N LEU A 511 -3.27 13.23 -27.62
CA LEU A 511 -2.06 12.43 -27.79
C LEU A 511 -0.96 13.27 -28.47
N ASN A 512 0.27 13.17 -27.96
CA ASN A 512 1.46 13.81 -28.52
C ASN A 512 2.43 12.80 -29.15
N TYR A 513 1.91 11.64 -29.50
CA TYR A 513 2.63 10.56 -30.17
C TYR A 513 1.72 9.91 -31.21
N LYS A 514 2.30 9.15 -32.11
CA LYS A 514 1.62 8.34 -33.12
C LYS A 514 2.02 6.88 -32.99
N GLU A 515 1.15 6.00 -33.45
CA GLU A 515 1.49 4.58 -33.63
C GLU A 515 2.71 4.47 -34.56
N GLY A 516 3.69 3.66 -34.17
CA GLY A 516 4.97 3.50 -34.86
C GLY A 516 6.09 4.42 -34.38
N ASP A 517 5.81 5.44 -33.57
CA ASP A 517 6.87 6.26 -32.95
C ASP A 517 7.75 5.40 -32.03
N ARG A 518 8.99 5.82 -31.81
CA ARG A 518 9.86 5.17 -30.82
C ARG A 518 9.26 5.36 -29.42
N ALA A 519 9.21 4.29 -28.62
CA ALA A 519 8.60 4.35 -27.31
C ALA A 519 9.40 5.25 -26.36
N ASP A 520 8.80 6.37 -25.95
CA ASP A 520 9.38 7.33 -25.01
C ASP A 520 8.39 7.62 -23.86
N TYR A 521 8.71 7.10 -22.67
CA TYR A 521 7.88 7.28 -21.48
C TYR A 521 7.84 8.73 -20.97
N ARG A 522 8.78 9.59 -21.39
CA ARG A 522 8.83 11.02 -21.00
C ARG A 522 7.66 11.82 -21.58
N LEU A 523 6.98 11.29 -22.60
CA LEU A 523 5.79 11.91 -23.18
C LEU A 523 4.57 11.79 -22.24
N PHE A 524 4.51 10.76 -21.39
CA PHE A 524 3.33 10.44 -20.58
C PHE A 524 2.98 11.48 -19.51
N PRO A 525 3.92 12.04 -18.72
CA PRO A 525 3.59 13.10 -17.76
C PRO A 525 2.90 14.31 -18.41
N SER A 526 3.37 14.72 -19.60
CA SER A 526 2.78 15.85 -20.32
C SER A 526 1.38 15.53 -20.87
N LEU A 527 1.15 14.30 -21.32
CA LEU A 527 -0.16 13.82 -21.77
C LEU A 527 -1.14 13.72 -20.59
N SER A 528 -0.71 13.16 -19.45
CA SER A 528 -1.52 13.13 -18.23
C SER A 528 -1.93 14.53 -17.79
N LYS A 529 -1.01 15.51 -17.84
CA LYS A 529 -1.31 16.91 -17.53
C LYS A 529 -2.40 17.49 -18.45
N ARG A 530 -2.32 17.29 -19.77
CA ARG A 530 -3.35 17.74 -20.73
C ARG A 530 -4.71 17.11 -20.45
N LEU A 531 -4.74 15.79 -20.20
CA LEU A 531 -5.97 15.08 -19.88
C LEU A 531 -6.59 15.59 -18.56
N TYR A 532 -5.80 15.89 -17.53
CA TYR A 532 -6.33 16.54 -16.32
C TYR A 532 -6.88 17.94 -16.58
N GLN A 533 -6.22 18.73 -17.44
CA GLN A 533 -6.65 20.08 -17.79
C GLN A 533 -7.99 20.13 -18.54
N THR A 534 -8.41 19.03 -19.18
CA THR A 534 -9.79 18.92 -19.72
C THR A 534 -10.85 19.03 -18.62
N GLY A 535 -10.48 18.69 -17.38
CA GLY A 535 -11.40 18.64 -16.25
C GLY A 535 -12.45 17.53 -16.33
N LEU A 536 -12.24 16.54 -17.20
CA LEU A 536 -13.13 15.36 -17.37
C LEU A 536 -12.72 14.19 -16.49
N PHE A 537 -11.46 14.13 -16.06
CA PHE A 537 -10.89 12.97 -15.37
C PHE A 537 -10.38 13.32 -13.97
N GLU A 538 -10.65 12.45 -13.01
CA GLU A 538 -10.15 12.51 -11.63
C GLU A 538 -8.79 11.83 -11.54
N ARG A 539 -8.60 10.77 -12.34
CA ARG A 539 -7.36 10.00 -12.39
C ARG A 539 -7.02 9.66 -13.84
N VAL A 540 -5.75 9.81 -14.17
CA VAL A 540 -5.15 9.45 -15.45
C VAL A 540 -3.88 8.68 -15.17
N ASN A 541 -3.82 7.41 -15.59
CA ASN A 541 -2.65 6.57 -15.51
C ASN A 541 -2.28 6.07 -16.91
N ILE A 542 -1.03 6.23 -17.31
CA ILE A 542 -0.57 5.89 -18.66
C ILE A 542 0.63 4.97 -18.53
N ARG A 543 0.57 3.83 -19.22
CA ARG A 543 1.62 2.82 -19.19
C ARG A 543 1.77 2.15 -20.55
N LEU A 544 2.93 1.56 -20.78
CA LEU A 544 3.16 0.68 -21.91
C LEU A 544 2.79 -0.75 -21.53
N GLY A 545 2.13 -1.44 -22.46
CA GLY A 545 1.84 -2.86 -22.37
C GLY A 545 3.07 -3.72 -22.67
N ASP A 546 2.79 -5.02 -22.77
CA ASP A 546 3.77 -6.05 -23.10
C ASP A 546 4.35 -5.84 -24.51
N ASN A 547 5.58 -6.30 -24.72
CA ASN A 547 6.23 -6.26 -26.02
C ASN A 547 5.63 -7.36 -26.92
N SER A 548 5.06 -6.95 -28.06
CA SER A 548 4.57 -7.83 -29.11
C SER A 548 5.23 -7.42 -30.42
N GLY A 549 6.27 -8.16 -30.83
CA GLY A 549 7.02 -7.91 -32.06
C GLY A 549 7.70 -6.55 -32.14
N GLY A 550 8.33 -6.09 -31.05
CA GLY A 550 8.99 -4.79 -30.95
C GLY A 550 8.03 -3.62 -30.73
N LYS A 551 6.72 -3.86 -30.68
CA LYS A 551 5.69 -2.85 -30.42
C LYS A 551 5.08 -3.02 -29.03
N ARG A 552 4.73 -1.91 -28.40
CA ARG A 552 4.07 -1.87 -27.09
C ARG A 552 2.87 -0.95 -27.15
N ASP A 553 1.70 -1.53 -26.91
CA ASP A 553 0.46 -0.76 -26.87
C ASP A 553 0.49 0.22 -25.68
N VAL A 554 -0.07 1.42 -25.86
CA VAL A 554 -0.20 2.41 -24.80
C VAL A 554 -1.55 2.22 -24.13
N ILE A 555 -1.53 1.93 -22.83
CA ILE A 555 -2.74 1.76 -22.02
C ILE A 555 -2.96 3.04 -21.24
N ILE A 556 -4.08 3.72 -21.50
CA ILE A 556 -4.51 4.93 -20.80
C ILE A 556 -5.70 4.55 -19.91
N ASP A 557 -5.43 4.37 -18.63
CA ASP A 557 -6.39 4.06 -17.58
C ASP A 557 -6.96 5.37 -16.99
N LEU A 558 -8.27 5.61 -17.20
CA LEU A 558 -8.96 6.83 -16.79
C LEU A 558 -9.99 6.55 -15.70
N LYS A 559 -10.20 7.52 -14.81
CA LYS A 559 -11.38 7.62 -13.94
C LYS A 559 -12.08 8.94 -14.25
N GLU A 560 -13.27 8.86 -14.82
CA GLU A 560 -14.08 10.03 -15.14
C GLU A 560 -14.59 10.74 -13.88
N ARG A 561 -14.68 12.06 -13.95
CA ARG A 561 -15.34 12.90 -12.94
C ARG A 561 -16.85 12.85 -13.13
N LYS A 562 -17.59 13.08 -12.06
CA LYS A 562 -19.04 13.34 -12.16
C LYS A 562 -19.27 14.61 -13.01
N PRO A 563 -20.16 14.57 -14.02
CA PRO A 563 -20.32 15.67 -14.98
C PRO A 563 -21.04 16.90 -14.42
N GLY A 564 -21.86 16.74 -13.38
CA GLY A 564 -22.58 17.83 -12.72
C GLY A 564 -21.71 18.57 -11.70
N ILE A 565 -21.67 19.90 -11.81
CA ILE A 565 -21.01 20.81 -10.88
C ILE A 565 -22.07 21.75 -10.32
N PHE A 566 -22.25 21.71 -9.00
CA PHE A 566 -23.06 22.65 -8.26
C PHE A 566 -22.14 23.56 -7.45
N GLU A 567 -22.17 24.86 -7.72
CA GLU A 567 -21.41 25.88 -7.01
C GLU A 567 -22.38 26.90 -6.42
N PHE A 568 -22.19 27.24 -5.15
CA PHE A 568 -22.85 28.37 -4.55
C PHE A 568 -21.82 29.19 -3.77
N GLY A 569 -22.02 30.50 -3.72
CA GLY A 569 -21.14 31.40 -2.98
C GLY A 569 -21.90 32.61 -2.49
N PHE A 570 -21.49 33.12 -1.34
CA PHE A 570 -21.99 34.36 -0.76
C PHE A 570 -20.80 35.25 -0.40
N GLY A 571 -20.92 36.56 -0.61
CA GLY A 571 -19.85 37.51 -0.33
C GLY A 571 -20.40 38.89 0.02
N TYR A 572 -19.57 39.69 0.69
CA TYR A 572 -19.88 41.06 1.06
C TYR A 572 -18.76 42.00 0.57
N GLY A 573 -19.11 43.09 -0.11
CA GLY A 573 -18.17 44.10 -0.60
C GLY A 573 -18.56 45.53 -0.20
N GLU A 574 -17.59 46.43 -0.08
CA GLU A 574 -17.80 47.80 0.43
C GLU A 574 -18.78 48.63 -0.41
N TYR A 575 -18.80 48.42 -1.74
CA TYR A 575 -19.69 49.16 -2.65
C TYR A 575 -20.98 48.38 -2.97
N GLU A 576 -20.86 47.10 -3.33
CA GLU A 576 -21.98 46.26 -3.79
C GLU A 576 -22.75 45.59 -2.64
N LYS A 577 -22.29 45.72 -1.40
CA LYS A 577 -22.85 45.05 -0.20
C LYS A 577 -22.94 43.54 -0.40
N MET A 578 -24.11 42.92 -0.19
CA MET A 578 -24.28 41.46 -0.25
C MET A 578 -24.42 40.98 -1.70
N ARG A 579 -23.68 39.93 -2.04
CA ARG A 579 -23.83 39.18 -3.30
C ARG A 579 -23.85 37.69 -3.03
N GLY A 580 -24.56 36.97 -3.88
CA GLY A 580 -24.51 35.52 -3.92
C GLY A 580 -24.66 35.02 -5.34
N PHE A 581 -24.17 33.82 -5.58
CA PHE A 581 -24.41 33.11 -6.83
C PHE A 581 -24.75 31.65 -6.54
N VAL A 582 -25.58 31.09 -7.41
CA VAL A 582 -25.82 29.65 -7.52
C VAL A 582 -25.62 29.30 -8.99
N SER A 583 -24.76 28.34 -9.27
CA SER A 583 -24.41 27.90 -10.60
C SER A 583 -24.55 26.38 -10.67
N LEU A 584 -25.37 25.90 -11.58
CA LEU A 584 -25.41 24.51 -12.00
C LEU A 584 -24.81 24.44 -13.39
N SER A 585 -23.72 23.71 -13.54
CA SER A 585 -23.11 23.46 -14.85
C SER A 585 -22.95 21.97 -15.08
N TYR A 586 -23.19 21.53 -16.32
CA TYR A 586 -23.01 20.15 -16.72
C TYR A 586 -21.89 20.07 -17.75
N ARG A 587 -20.78 19.45 -17.38
CA ARG A 587 -19.65 19.26 -18.29
C ARG A 587 -19.80 17.94 -19.04
N ASN A 588 -19.21 17.88 -20.23
CA ASN A 588 -19.17 16.70 -21.07
C ASN A 588 -20.50 16.33 -21.73
N LEU A 589 -21.26 17.34 -22.21
CA LEU A 589 -22.47 17.10 -22.99
C LEU A 589 -22.19 16.14 -24.17
N TRP A 590 -22.97 15.06 -24.24
CA TRP A 590 -22.83 13.96 -25.21
C TRP A 590 -21.45 13.27 -25.23
N GLY A 591 -20.67 13.38 -24.15
CA GLY A 591 -19.32 12.79 -24.08
C GLY A 591 -18.27 13.51 -24.93
N MET A 592 -18.53 14.75 -25.36
CA MET A 592 -17.72 15.47 -26.35
C MET A 592 -16.85 16.60 -25.78
N ASN A 593 -16.67 16.67 -24.46
CA ASN A 593 -16.03 17.79 -23.76
C ASN A 593 -16.66 19.16 -24.08
N ARG A 594 -17.98 19.23 -24.01
CA ARG A 594 -18.76 20.49 -24.14
C ARG A 594 -19.32 20.87 -22.77
N ARG A 595 -19.45 22.17 -22.50
CA ARG A 595 -20.07 22.71 -21.29
C ARG A 595 -21.47 23.19 -21.57
#